data_AF-X1UXX8-F1
#
_entry.id   AF-X1UXX8-F1
#
_cell.length_a   1.000
_cell.length_b   1.000
_cell.length_c   1.000
_cell.angle_alpha   90.00
_cell.angle_beta   90.00
_cell.angle_gamma   90.00
#
_symmetry.space_group_name_H-M   'P 1'
#
loop_
_entity.id
_entity.type
_entity.pdbx_description
1 polymer ?
#
loop_
_entity_poly.entity_id
_entity_poly.type
_entity_poly.pdbx_seq_one_letter_code
_entity_poly.pdbx_strand_id
1 'polypeptide(L)' 'ISLNLFNDKSFYGEDLVFSKRIWLENSNEGVNFFATSRVGINYAGKYWKNKPWRFILK' A
#
# COMPACT_ATOMS: atom_id res chain seq x y z
N ILE A 1 5.79 -2.60 4.56
CA ILE A 1 6.92 -2.37 3.62
C ILE A 1 7.81 -1.27 4.21
N SER A 2 8.47 -1.53 5.34
CA SER A 2 9.21 -0.45 6.03
C SER A 2 10.41 -0.99 6.78
N LEU A 3 11.22 -1.83 6.14
CA LEU A 3 12.45 -2.29 6.80
C LEU A 3 13.74 -2.25 5.96
N ASN A 4 13.73 -1.91 4.67
CA ASN A 4 15.00 -1.87 3.90
C ASN A 4 15.12 -0.81 2.79
N LEU A 5 14.10 0.04 2.60
CA LEU A 5 14.23 1.22 1.74
C LEU A 5 14.59 2.40 2.65
N PHE A 6 15.73 3.05 2.41
CA PHE A 6 16.11 4.31 3.06
C PHE A 6 15.00 5.34 2.77
N ASN A 7 14.07 5.48 3.71
CA ASN A 7 12.88 6.31 3.54
C ASN A 7 13.09 7.65 4.25
N ASP A 8 14.00 8.45 3.70
CA ASP A 8 14.28 9.83 4.11
C ASP A 8 13.32 10.84 3.44
N LYS A 9 12.14 10.38 2.99
CA LYS A 9 11.16 11.13 2.17
C LYS A 9 11.69 11.60 0.81
N SER A 10 12.90 11.23 0.39
CA SER A 10 13.47 11.66 -0.90
C SER A 10 12.70 11.17 -2.13
N PHE A 11 11.84 10.16 -1.97
CA PHE A 11 10.95 9.65 -3.03
C PHE A 11 9.60 10.39 -3.11
N TYR A 12 9.33 11.37 -2.23
CA TYR A 12 8.06 12.08 -2.23
C TYR A 12 7.89 12.92 -3.52
N GLY A 13 6.86 12.60 -4.30
CA GLY A 13 6.57 13.26 -5.58
C GLY A 13 7.36 12.70 -6.77
N GLU A 14 8.15 11.65 -6.59
CA GLU A 14 8.83 10.96 -7.69
C GLU A 14 7.82 10.16 -8.53
N ASP A 15 7.96 10.23 -9.86
CA ASP A 15 7.10 9.51 -10.80
C ASP A 15 7.55 8.05 -10.92
N LEU A 16 6.70 7.11 -10.52
CA LEU A 16 6.97 5.67 -10.56
C LEU A 16 7.12 5.11 -11.98
N VAL A 17 6.67 5.82 -13.01
CA VAL A 17 6.78 5.38 -14.42
C VAL A 17 8.16 5.69 -14.99
N PHE A 18 8.73 6.85 -14.64
CA PHE A 18 10.00 7.35 -15.21
C PHE A 18 11.17 7.31 -14.23
N SER A 19 10.91 6.99 -12.97
CA SER A 19 11.93 6.86 -11.93
C SER A 19 13.03 5.87 -12.34
N LYS A 20 14.28 6.25 -12.04
CA LYS A 20 15.46 5.41 -12.26
C LYS A 20 15.88 4.61 -11.02
N ARG A 21 15.27 4.88 -9.86
CA ARG A 21 15.71 4.34 -8.56
C ARG A 21 14.70 3.39 -7.92
N ILE A 22 13.42 3.52 -8.28
CA ILE A 22 12.30 2.68 -7.82
C ILE A 22 11.35 2.38 -8.98
N TRP A 23 10.82 1.16 -9.04
CA TRP A 23 9.83 0.72 -10.03
C TRP A 23 8.99 -0.43 -9.46
N LEU A 24 7.91 -0.79 -10.15
CA LEU A 24 7.09 -1.96 -9.84
C LEU A 24 7.26 -3.00 -10.94
N GLU A 25 7.48 -4.25 -10.55
CA GLU A 25 7.56 -5.38 -11.47
C GLU A 25 6.29 -6.21 -11.40
N ASN A 26 5.87 -6.76 -12.54
CA ASN A 26 4.76 -7.69 -12.58
C ASN A 26 5.24 -9.08 -12.15
N SER A 27 4.61 -9.65 -11.12
CA SER A 27 4.92 -11.01 -10.67
C SER A 27 4.32 -12.10 -11.56
N ASN A 28 3.33 -11.78 -12.40
CA ASN A 28 2.54 -12.74 -13.18
C ASN A 28 1.84 -13.82 -12.33
N GLU A 29 1.65 -13.58 -11.03
CA GLU A 29 1.04 -14.53 -10.11
C GLU A 29 -0.42 -14.18 -9.82
N GLY A 30 -1.30 -15.16 -9.94
CA GLY A 30 -2.67 -15.09 -9.44
C GLY A 30 -2.70 -15.35 -7.94
N VAL A 31 -2.86 -14.30 -7.13
CA VAL A 31 -2.85 -14.42 -5.67
C VAL A 31 -4.26 -14.38 -5.08
N ASN A 32 -4.48 -15.21 -4.06
CA ASN A 32 -5.66 -15.08 -3.21
C ASN A 32 -5.43 -13.97 -2.18
N PHE A 33 -6.47 -13.17 -1.93
CA PHE A 33 -6.44 -12.11 -0.93
C PHE A 33 -7.73 -12.06 -0.14
N PHE A 34 -7.69 -11.39 1.01
CA PHE A 34 -8.88 -11.04 1.77
C PHE A 34 -8.94 -9.54 2.03
N ALA A 35 -10.16 -9.02 2.19
CA ALA A 35 -10.42 -7.61 2.43
C ALA A 35 -10.84 -7.38 3.89
N THR A 36 -10.31 -6.32 4.51
CA THR A 36 -10.57 -5.99 5.92
C THR A 36 -10.57 -4.47 6.13
N SER A 37 -10.97 -4.03 7.32
CA SER A 37 -10.95 -2.61 7.69
C SER A 37 -9.52 -2.08 7.74
N ARG A 38 -9.35 -0.79 7.39
CA ARG A 38 -8.05 -0.10 7.46
C ARG A 38 -7.62 0.09 8.91
N VAL A 39 -6.32 0.02 9.17
CA VAL A 39 -5.73 0.20 10.50
C VAL A 39 -5.48 1.69 10.74
N GLY A 40 -5.66 2.16 11.99
CA GLY A 40 -5.31 3.53 12.39
C GLY A 40 -6.33 4.62 12.02
N ILE A 41 -7.47 4.27 11.41
CA ILE A 41 -8.49 5.24 10.98
C ILE A 41 -9.68 5.34 11.97
N ASN A 42 -9.44 5.14 13.27
CA ASN A 42 -10.52 5.18 14.27
C ASN A 42 -11.24 6.54 14.35
N TYR A 43 -10.57 7.60 13.91
CA TYR A 43 -11.13 8.95 13.79
C TYR A 43 -12.15 9.07 12.65
N ALA A 44 -12.13 8.15 11.68
CA ALA A 44 -13.12 8.15 10.61
C ALA A 44 -14.47 7.67 11.16
N GLY A 45 -15.55 8.31 10.74
CA GLY A 45 -16.91 7.94 11.16
C GLY A 45 -17.23 6.46 10.90
N LYS A 46 -18.21 5.92 11.63
CA LYS A 46 -18.58 4.49 11.65
C LYS A 46 -18.71 3.87 10.25
N TYR A 47 -19.25 4.61 9.29
CA TYR A 47 -19.35 4.15 7.91
C TYR A 47 -17.98 3.89 7.28
N TRP A 48 -17.06 4.85 7.34
CA TRP A 48 -15.75 4.80 6.67
C TRP A 48 -14.72 3.93 7.38
N LYS A 49 -14.82 3.83 8.71
CA LYS A 49 -13.97 2.98 9.53
C LYS A 49 -14.14 1.49 9.20
N ASN A 50 -15.38 1.09 8.91
CA ASN A 50 -15.74 -0.32 8.69
C ASN A 50 -15.68 -0.76 7.22
N LYS A 51 -15.26 0.11 6.29
CA LYS A 51 -15.12 -0.27 4.88
C LYS A 51 -13.96 -1.26 4.69
N PRO A 52 -14.16 -2.38 3.96
CA PRO A 52 -13.13 -3.38 3.73
C PRO A 52 -12.16 -2.93 2.62
N TRP A 53 -11.40 -1.88 2.88
CA TRP A 53 -10.48 -1.23 1.93
C TRP A 53 -9.01 -1.44 2.29
N ARG A 54 -8.72 -2.57 2.92
CA ARG A 54 -7.36 -3.07 3.10
C ARG A 54 -7.32 -4.51 2.60
N PHE A 55 -6.52 -4.73 1.56
CA PHE A 55 -6.35 -6.05 0.95
C PHE A 55 -5.04 -6.65 1.44
N ILE A 56 -5.09 -7.92 1.83
CA ILE A 56 -3.95 -8.65 2.36
C ILE A 56 -3.91 -9.99 1.65
N LEU A 57 -2.71 -10.41 1.23
CA LEU A 57 -2.48 -11.74 0.69
C LEU A 57 -2.93 -12.79 1.71
N LYS A 58 -3.63 -13.81 1.22
CA LYS A 58 -4.14 -14.90 2.04
C LYS A 58 -3.02 -15.84 2.46
#